data_AF-A0A559KLA4-F1
#
_entry.id   AF-A0A559KLA4-F1
#
_cell.length_a   1.000
_cell.length_b   1.000
_cell.length_c   1.000
_cell.angle_alpha   90.00
_cell.angle_beta   90.00
_cell.angle_gamma   90.00
#
_symmetry.space_group_name_H-M   'P 1'
#
loop_
_entity.id
_entity.type
_entity.pdbx_description
1 polymer ?
#
loop_
_entity_poly.entity_id
_entity_poly.type
_entity_poly.pdbx_seq_one_letter_code
_entity_poly.pdbx_strand_id
1 'polypeptide(L)'
;MKVQRPIPGGEYWIRPSKEDILAMDKDQGKRVTDLTIGRENVGVIRFKHPVDFTGIDLESLLGGLVIPESQSETVYPDSFGLKPPSGEGLNVPASISLESSWPRKKTKGEDLSEDEARRQVASHIERLKSVAGTSFESYSEEDGTWTFSVNHFSTYNQVMCNN
;
A
#
# COMPACT_ATOMS: atom_id res chain seq x y z
N MET A 1 -20.94 5.47 -14.39
CA MET A 1 -19.96 4.57 -13.72
C MET A 1 -20.72 3.53 -12.91
N LYS A 2 -20.50 2.22 -13.14
CA LYS A 2 -21.13 1.17 -12.31
C LYS A 2 -20.55 1.29 -10.91
N VAL A 3 -21.42 1.49 -9.91
CA VAL A 3 -21.00 1.44 -8.50
C VAL A 3 -20.70 -0.03 -8.19
N GLN A 4 -19.44 -0.45 -8.34
CA GLN A 4 -18.99 -1.71 -7.76
C GLN A 4 -19.06 -1.57 -6.25
N ARG A 5 -19.75 -2.50 -5.59
CA ARG A 5 -19.72 -2.60 -4.13
C ARG A 5 -18.28 -2.90 -3.73
N PRO A 6 -17.76 -2.33 -2.62
CA PRO A 6 -16.44 -2.68 -2.12
C PRO A 6 -16.38 -4.20 -1.93
N ILE A 7 -15.44 -4.86 -2.61
CA ILE A 7 -15.17 -6.27 -2.36
C ILE A 7 -14.46 -6.31 -0.99
N PRO A 8 -14.94 -7.12 -0.03
CA PRO A 8 -14.26 -7.25 1.25
C PRO A 8 -12.80 -7.68 1.06
N GLY A 9 -11.91 -7.13 1.89
CA GLY A 9 -10.52 -7.56 1.88
C GLY A 9 -10.42 -9.04 2.21
N GLY A 10 -9.75 -9.80 1.35
CA GLY A 10 -9.55 -11.24 1.48
C GLY A 10 -8.30 -11.57 2.29
N GLU A 11 -7.68 -12.69 1.94
CA GLU A 11 -6.56 -13.26 2.68
C GLU A 11 -5.27 -12.44 2.50
N TYR A 12 -4.44 -12.46 3.54
CA TYR A 12 -3.07 -11.93 3.46
C TYR A 12 -2.17 -12.93 2.76
N TRP A 13 -1.18 -12.44 2.03
CA TRP A 13 -0.17 -13.25 1.38
C TRP A 13 1.19 -12.57 1.35
N ILE A 14 2.23 -13.37 1.18
CA ILE A 14 3.62 -12.93 1.12
C ILE A 14 4.40 -13.77 0.12
N ARG A 15 5.34 -13.13 -0.57
CA ARG A 15 6.29 -13.77 -1.49
C ARG A 15 7.70 -13.21 -1.25
N PRO A 16 8.76 -14.02 -1.07
CA PRO A 16 8.74 -15.48 -0.83
C PRO A 16 7.81 -15.88 0.32
N SER A 17 7.38 -17.15 0.37
CA SER A 17 6.45 -17.60 1.42
C SER A 17 7.09 -17.50 2.81
N LYS A 18 6.28 -17.54 3.88
CA LYS A 18 6.83 -17.57 5.24
C LYS A 18 7.74 -18.77 5.43
N GLU A 19 7.36 -19.92 4.89
CA GLU A 19 8.12 -21.16 4.91
C GLU A 19 9.46 -21.02 4.19
N ASP A 20 9.48 -20.37 3.02
CA ASP A 20 10.72 -20.12 2.28
C ASP A 20 11.65 -19.19 3.06
N ILE A 21 11.12 -18.13 3.68
CA ILE A 21 11.91 -17.20 4.50
C ILE A 21 12.47 -17.92 5.74
N LEU A 22 11.70 -18.79 6.38
CA LEU A 22 12.15 -19.60 7.53
C LEU A 22 13.21 -20.63 7.15
N ALA A 23 13.20 -21.11 5.91
CA ALA A 23 14.19 -22.06 5.41
C ALA A 23 15.52 -21.40 5.01
N MET A 24 15.59 -20.07 4.95
CA MET A 24 16.81 -19.33 4.63
C MET A 24 17.85 -19.45 5.74
N ASP A 25 19.12 -19.51 5.36
CA ASP A 25 20.21 -19.36 6.32
C ASP A 25 20.30 -17.91 6.87
N LYS A 26 21.17 -17.70 7.86
CA LYS A 26 21.32 -16.40 8.52
C LYS A 26 21.74 -15.26 7.57
N ASP A 27 22.52 -15.56 6.54
CA ASP A 27 23.00 -14.54 5.61
C ASP A 27 21.95 -14.26 4.54
N GLN A 28 21.19 -15.27 4.12
CA GLN A 28 20.05 -15.15 3.23
C GLN A 28 18.90 -14.36 3.88
N GLY A 29 18.56 -14.66 5.13
CA GLY A 29 17.48 -13.98 5.88
C GLY A 29 17.74 -12.49 6.14
N LYS A 30 19.01 -12.05 6.05
CA LYS A 30 19.39 -10.63 6.13
C LYS A 30 19.17 -9.85 4.84
N ARG A 31 18.91 -10.54 3.73
CA ARG A 31 18.86 -9.95 2.39
C ARG A 31 17.77 -10.57 1.53
N VAL A 32 16.57 -10.72 2.08
CA VAL A 32 15.43 -11.27 1.35
C VAL A 32 15.05 -10.29 0.23
N THR A 33 15.24 -10.70 -1.02
CA THR A 33 14.91 -9.91 -2.21
C THR A 33 13.53 -10.23 -2.73
N ASP A 34 13.01 -9.35 -3.60
CA ASP A 34 11.71 -9.51 -4.27
C ASP A 34 10.53 -9.71 -3.30
N LEU A 35 10.70 -9.24 -2.06
CA LEU A 35 9.70 -9.32 -1.03
C LEU A 35 8.45 -8.56 -1.48
N THR A 36 7.33 -9.25 -1.49
CA THR A 36 6.02 -8.70 -1.80
C THR A 36 5.05 -9.17 -0.73
N ILE A 37 4.34 -8.23 -0.11
CA ILE A 37 3.28 -8.50 0.86
C ILE A 37 2.01 -7.90 0.31
N GLY A 38 0.89 -8.62 0.41
CA GLY A 38 -0.38 -8.12 -0.07
C GLY A 38 -1.56 -8.68 0.70
N ARG A 39 -2.72 -8.10 0.40
CA ARG A 39 -4.02 -8.59 0.85
C ARG A 39 -4.99 -8.51 -0.32
N GLU A 40 -5.66 -9.62 -0.58
CA GLU A 40 -6.59 -9.72 -1.70
C GLU A 40 -7.67 -8.62 -1.65
N ASN A 41 -7.96 -8.00 -2.79
CA ASN A 41 -8.95 -6.93 -2.95
C ASN A 41 -8.64 -5.64 -2.16
N VAL A 42 -7.38 -5.44 -1.75
CA VAL A 42 -6.97 -4.30 -0.93
C VAL A 42 -5.75 -3.62 -1.51
N GLY A 43 -4.64 -4.35 -1.63
CA GLY A 43 -3.39 -3.73 -2.01
C GLY A 43 -2.18 -4.64 -1.90
N VAL A 44 -1.06 -4.10 -2.37
CA VAL A 44 0.21 -4.80 -2.40
C VAL A 44 1.36 -3.83 -2.13
N ILE A 45 2.35 -4.31 -1.38
CA ILE A 45 3.63 -3.65 -1.15
C ILE A 45 4.73 -4.51 -1.78
N ARG A 46 5.49 -3.93 -2.70
CA ARG A 46 6.66 -4.52 -3.35
C ARG A 46 7.91 -3.79 -2.88
N PHE A 47 8.72 -4.45 -2.07
CA PHE A 47 9.96 -3.88 -1.56
C PHE A 47 11.00 -3.84 -2.68
N LYS A 48 11.60 -2.66 -2.91
CA LYS A 48 12.57 -2.43 -3.99
C LYS A 48 14.00 -2.79 -3.58
N HIS A 49 14.23 -3.01 -2.29
CA HIS A 49 15.52 -3.33 -1.70
C HIS A 49 15.43 -4.61 -0.89
N PRO A 50 16.56 -5.32 -0.67
CA PRO A 50 16.59 -6.46 0.24
C PRO A 50 16.12 -6.06 1.64
N VAL A 51 15.34 -6.94 2.28
CA VAL A 51 14.84 -6.77 3.64
C VAL A 51 15.60 -7.69 4.58
N ASP A 52 16.03 -7.14 5.72
CA ASP A 52 16.62 -7.89 6.82
C ASP A 52 15.52 -8.37 7.77
N PHE A 53 15.33 -9.69 7.87
CA PHE A 53 14.38 -10.32 8.77
C PHE A 53 14.95 -10.62 10.16
N THR A 54 16.20 -10.23 10.45
CA THR A 54 16.81 -10.42 11.77
C THR A 54 15.98 -9.68 12.83
N GLY A 55 15.36 -10.45 13.73
CA GLY A 55 14.51 -9.89 14.80
C GLY A 55 13.10 -9.51 14.37
N ILE A 56 12.70 -9.78 13.12
CA ILE A 56 11.31 -9.65 12.67
C ILE A 56 10.60 -10.97 12.95
N ASP A 57 9.51 -10.89 13.72
CA ASP A 57 8.61 -12.03 13.92
C ASP A 57 7.68 -12.20 12.72
N LEU A 58 7.81 -13.32 12.02
CA LEU A 58 7.01 -13.64 10.84
C LEU A 58 5.54 -13.94 11.17
N GLU A 59 5.25 -14.35 12.41
CA GLU A 59 3.86 -14.61 12.83
C GLU A 59 3.07 -13.31 12.94
N SER A 60 3.68 -12.27 13.52
CA SER A 60 3.08 -10.93 13.61
C SER A 60 3.29 -10.04 12.38
N LEU A 61 3.99 -10.52 11.35
CA LEU A 61 4.26 -9.73 10.14
C LEU A 61 2.98 -9.31 9.40
N LEU A 62 2.11 -10.27 9.09
CA LEU A 62 0.89 -10.05 8.32
C LEU A 62 -0.25 -9.67 9.26
N GLY A 63 -0.81 -8.48 9.10
CA GLY A 63 -1.88 -7.95 9.96
C GLY A 63 -1.40 -7.38 11.30
N GLY A 64 -0.11 -7.53 11.64
CA GLY A 64 0.52 -6.87 12.79
C GLY A 64 1.51 -5.78 12.37
N LEU A 65 2.59 -6.14 11.68
CA LEU A 65 3.59 -5.16 11.22
C LEU A 65 3.20 -4.50 9.89
N VAL A 66 2.61 -5.27 8.98
CA VAL A 66 2.13 -4.82 7.67
C VAL A 66 0.64 -5.02 7.61
N ILE A 67 -0.10 -3.92 7.50
CA ILE A 67 -1.56 -3.87 7.58
C ILE A 67 -2.10 -3.12 6.36
N PRO A 68 -2.31 -3.83 5.23
CA PRO A 68 -3.10 -3.34 4.12
C PRO A 68 -4.57 -3.21 4.53
N GLU A 69 -5.10 -2.00 4.36
CA GLU A 69 -6.50 -1.67 4.54
C GLU A 69 -7.04 -0.93 3.31
N SER A 70 -8.36 -0.82 3.20
CA SER A 70 -8.95 -0.15 2.05
C SER A 70 -8.47 1.30 1.96
N GLN A 71 -7.79 1.64 0.86
CA GLN A 71 -7.22 2.96 0.58
C GLN A 71 -6.08 3.40 1.52
N SER A 72 -5.48 2.49 2.31
CA SER A 72 -4.33 2.81 3.14
C SER A 72 -3.43 1.60 3.41
N GLU A 73 -2.14 1.85 3.49
CA GLU A 73 -1.13 0.84 3.80
C GLU A 73 -0.35 1.29 5.02
N THR A 74 -0.29 0.44 6.05
CA THR A 74 0.46 0.71 7.27
C THR A 74 1.59 -0.29 7.41
N VAL A 75 2.82 0.23 7.54
CA VAL A 75 3.99 -0.55 7.92
C VAL A 75 4.56 0.05 9.19
N TYR A 76 4.81 -0.79 10.20
CA TYR A 76 5.09 -0.38 11.58
C TYR A 76 3.97 0.51 12.15
N PRO A 77 2.85 -0.08 12.61
CA PRO A 77 1.81 0.70 13.28
C PRO A 77 2.36 1.36 14.55
N ASP A 78 1.67 2.37 15.04
CA ASP A 78 2.13 3.12 16.23
C ASP A 78 2.24 2.23 17.49
N SER A 79 1.50 1.12 17.54
CA SER A 79 1.60 0.09 18.58
C SER A 79 2.93 -0.68 18.56
N PHE A 80 3.69 -0.62 17.48
CA PHE A 80 5.03 -1.21 17.38
C PHE A 80 6.06 -0.47 18.27
N GLY A 81 5.82 0.80 18.60
CA GLY A 81 6.75 1.65 19.34
C GLY A 81 7.76 2.33 18.42
N LEU A 82 9.06 2.12 18.64
CA LEU A 82 10.11 2.80 17.88
C LEU A 82 10.33 2.11 16.52
N LYS A 83 9.95 2.78 15.44
CA LYS A 83 10.19 2.31 14.07
C LYS A 83 11.69 2.26 13.77
N PRO A 84 12.18 1.25 13.01
CA PRO A 84 13.59 1.20 12.60
C PRO A 84 14.00 2.42 11.76
N PRO A 85 15.29 2.80 11.73
CA PRO A 85 15.80 3.81 10.81
C PRO A 85 15.53 3.50 9.34
N SER A 86 15.57 4.52 8.48
CA SER A 86 15.48 4.35 7.03
C SER A 86 16.61 3.45 6.55
N GLY A 87 16.28 2.39 5.80
CA GLY A 87 17.23 1.38 5.32
C GLY A 87 17.26 0.10 6.16
N GLU A 88 16.59 0.05 7.30
CA GLU A 88 16.61 -1.11 8.21
C GLU A 88 15.25 -1.83 8.25
N GLY A 89 15.30 -3.17 8.35
CA GLY A 89 14.10 -4.01 8.36
C GLY A 89 13.22 -3.77 7.14
N LEU A 90 11.93 -3.54 7.36
CA LEU A 90 10.96 -3.17 6.33
C LEU A 90 11.02 -1.68 5.99
N ASN A 91 11.81 -0.85 6.70
CA ASN A 91 11.85 0.60 6.48
C ASN A 91 12.71 1.00 5.28
N VAL A 92 12.49 0.34 4.14
CA VAL A 92 13.25 0.49 2.90
C VAL A 92 12.32 0.96 1.76
N PRO A 93 12.88 1.46 0.64
CA PRO A 93 12.04 1.90 -0.48
C PRO A 93 11.13 0.80 -1.02
N ALA A 94 9.89 1.15 -1.34
CA ALA A 94 8.86 0.23 -1.84
C ALA A 94 7.98 0.87 -2.91
N SER A 95 7.36 0.04 -3.76
CA SER A 95 6.21 0.39 -4.60
C SER A 95 4.96 -0.19 -3.94
N ILE A 96 3.90 0.61 -3.86
CA ILE A 96 2.65 0.30 -3.17
C ILE A 96 1.52 0.48 -4.17
N SER A 97 0.64 -0.51 -4.28
CA SER A 97 -0.60 -0.42 -5.05
C SER A 97 -1.79 -0.50 -4.11
N LEU A 98 -2.67 0.51 -4.16
CA LEU A 98 -3.91 0.58 -3.41
C LEU A 98 -5.10 0.39 -4.35
N GLU A 99 -5.83 -0.71 -4.17
CA GLU A 99 -7.05 -0.98 -4.91
C GLU A 99 -8.20 -0.08 -4.44
N SER A 100 -9.20 0.11 -5.31
CA SER A 100 -10.40 0.89 -4.97
C SER A 100 -10.15 2.33 -4.52
N SER A 101 -9.07 2.96 -5.03
CA SER A 101 -8.74 4.37 -4.80
C SER A 101 -9.56 5.28 -5.71
N TRP A 102 -10.89 5.25 -5.56
CA TRP A 102 -11.79 6.02 -6.42
C TRP A 102 -11.93 7.49 -6.00
N PRO A 103 -12.30 8.40 -6.92
CA PRO A 103 -12.76 9.74 -6.56
C PRO A 103 -13.85 9.68 -5.49
N ARG A 104 -13.70 10.44 -4.40
CA ARG A 104 -14.77 10.57 -3.41
C ARG A 104 -15.99 11.18 -4.11
N LYS A 105 -17.13 10.50 -4.07
CA LYS A 105 -18.40 11.02 -4.60
C LYS A 105 -18.66 12.40 -3.99
N LYS A 106 -18.61 13.46 -4.80
CA LYS A 106 -19.39 14.66 -4.48
C LYS A 106 -20.82 14.39 -4.97
N THR A 107 -21.73 14.55 -4.02
CA THR A 107 -23.19 14.51 -4.13
C THR A 107 -23.85 13.15 -4.37
N LYS A 108 -24.41 12.64 -3.28
CA LYS A 108 -25.42 11.59 -3.23
C LYS A 108 -26.67 12.11 -3.94
N GLY A 109 -26.92 11.74 -5.20
CA GLY A 109 -28.22 11.95 -5.84
C GLY A 109 -28.27 12.36 -7.32
N GLU A 110 -27.15 12.59 -8.02
CA GLU A 110 -27.19 13.01 -9.43
C GLU A 110 -26.44 12.03 -10.34
N ASP A 111 -27.07 11.65 -11.45
CA ASP A 111 -26.42 10.96 -12.56
C ASP A 111 -25.46 11.93 -13.24
N LEU A 112 -24.18 11.87 -12.90
CA LEU A 112 -23.13 12.67 -13.54
C LEU A 112 -23.10 12.40 -15.05
N SER A 113 -22.94 13.46 -15.84
CA SER A 113 -22.60 13.32 -17.26
C SER A 113 -21.21 12.67 -17.43
N GLU A 114 -20.96 12.10 -18.61
CA GLU A 114 -19.67 11.48 -18.94
C GLU A 114 -18.49 12.45 -18.79
N ASP A 115 -18.67 13.70 -19.23
CA ASP A 115 -17.67 14.76 -19.11
C ASP A 115 -17.39 15.14 -17.65
N GLU A 116 -18.41 15.16 -16.79
CA GLU A 116 -18.23 15.41 -15.35
C GLU A 116 -17.50 14.27 -14.66
N ALA A 117 -17.84 13.02 -14.98
CA ALA A 117 -17.15 11.85 -14.47
C ALA A 117 -15.66 11.88 -14.86
N ARG A 118 -15.36 12.19 -16.13
CA ARG A 118 -13.98 12.32 -16.62
C ARG A 118 -13.20 13.43 -15.89
N ARG A 119 -13.84 14.59 -15.67
CA ARG A 119 -13.21 15.69 -14.89
C ARG A 119 -12.95 15.30 -13.43
N GLN A 120 -13.85 14.55 -12.80
CA GLN A 120 -13.65 14.06 -11.43
C GLN A 120 -12.48 13.09 -11.33
N VAL A 121 -12.35 12.15 -12.28
CA VAL A 121 -11.22 11.23 -12.33
C VAL A 121 -9.91 11.99 -12.55
N ALA A 122 -9.86 12.93 -13.50
CA ALA A 122 -8.66 13.74 -13.74
C ALA A 122 -8.23 14.52 -12.49
N SER A 123 -9.17 15.19 -11.81
CA SER A 123 -8.88 15.91 -10.55
C SER A 123 -8.41 14.97 -9.44
N HIS A 124 -8.95 13.75 -9.38
CA HIS A 124 -8.49 12.75 -8.43
C HIS A 124 -7.04 12.33 -8.68
N ILE A 125 -6.67 12.05 -9.93
CA ILE A 125 -5.30 11.68 -10.32
C ILE A 125 -4.32 12.81 -9.95
N GLU A 126 -4.65 14.08 -10.21
CA GLU A 126 -3.80 15.21 -9.83
C GLU A 126 -3.59 15.30 -8.32
N ARG A 127 -4.65 15.00 -7.54
CA ARG A 127 -4.53 14.93 -6.08
C ARG A 127 -3.63 13.76 -5.64
N LEU A 128 -3.73 12.59 -6.28
CA LEU A 128 -2.85 11.45 -6.01
C LEU A 128 -1.37 11.79 -6.29
N LYS A 129 -1.08 12.50 -7.38
CA LYS A 129 0.26 13.00 -7.71
C LYS A 129 0.82 13.97 -6.67
N SER A 130 -0.04 14.70 -5.97
CA SER A 130 0.36 15.67 -4.94
C SER A 130 0.53 15.09 -3.54
N VAL A 131 0.30 13.78 -3.32
CA VAL A 131 0.39 13.19 -1.98
C VAL A 131 1.84 13.24 -1.48
N ALA A 132 2.05 13.95 -0.37
CA ALA A 132 3.36 14.19 0.20
C ALA A 132 4.08 12.89 0.58
N GLY A 133 5.39 12.85 0.30
CA GLY A 133 6.25 11.71 0.61
C GLY A 133 5.97 10.45 -0.21
N THR A 134 5.17 10.57 -1.27
CA THR A 134 4.96 9.55 -2.29
C THR A 134 5.45 10.04 -3.65
N SER A 135 5.86 9.10 -4.51
CA SER A 135 6.16 9.33 -5.92
C SER A 135 5.13 8.58 -6.75
N PHE A 136 4.23 9.30 -7.41
CA PHE A 136 3.21 8.69 -8.25
C PHE A 136 3.83 7.83 -9.37
N GLU A 137 3.36 6.59 -9.52
CA GLU A 137 3.81 5.68 -10.59
C GLU A 137 2.71 5.50 -11.64
N SER A 138 1.49 5.14 -11.22
CA SER A 138 0.37 4.96 -12.15
C SER A 138 -0.99 5.05 -11.45
N TYR A 139 -2.05 5.23 -12.25
CA TYR A 139 -3.43 5.06 -11.82
C TYR A 139 -4.19 4.33 -12.92
N SER A 140 -4.96 3.31 -12.55
CA SER A 140 -5.82 2.57 -13.47
C SER A 140 -7.26 3.02 -13.29
N GLU A 141 -7.86 3.58 -14.34
CA GLU A 141 -9.26 4.02 -14.33
C GLU A 141 -10.25 2.84 -14.38
N GLU A 142 -9.79 1.65 -14.75
CA GLU A 142 -10.61 0.45 -14.89
C GLU A 142 -11.02 -0.12 -13.52
N ASP A 143 -10.06 -0.23 -12.60
CA ASP A 143 -10.21 -0.86 -11.28
C ASP A 143 -9.93 0.10 -10.12
N GLY A 144 -9.51 1.34 -10.42
CA GLY A 144 -9.23 2.37 -9.42
C GLY A 144 -7.93 2.11 -8.68
N THR A 145 -7.03 1.29 -9.23
CA THR A 145 -5.74 0.98 -8.59
C THR A 145 -4.78 2.17 -8.72
N TRP A 146 -4.35 2.70 -7.58
CA TRP A 146 -3.30 3.71 -7.50
C TRP A 146 -1.98 3.08 -7.10
N THR A 147 -0.95 3.22 -7.93
CA THR A 147 0.42 2.79 -7.60
C THR A 147 1.34 3.99 -7.39
N PHE A 148 2.12 3.96 -6.31
CA PHE A 148 3.11 4.96 -5.96
C PHE A 148 4.30 4.33 -5.25
N SER A 149 5.42 5.03 -5.19
CA SER A 149 6.56 4.62 -4.39
C SER A 149 6.87 5.53 -3.22
N VAL A 150 7.52 4.94 -2.23
CA VAL A 150 8.02 5.59 -1.02
C VAL A 150 9.49 5.26 -0.85
N ASN A 151 10.26 6.19 -0.27
CA ASN A 151 11.68 5.97 0.04
C ASN A 151 11.88 5.25 1.39
N HIS A 152 10.91 5.38 2.30
CA HIS A 152 10.88 4.78 3.62
C HIS A 152 9.43 4.87 4.15
N PHE A 153 9.08 4.08 5.15
CA PHE A 153 7.77 4.13 5.78
C PHE A 153 7.77 5.15 6.91
N SER A 154 7.14 6.29 6.62
CA SER A 154 6.78 7.30 7.62
C SER A 154 5.27 7.26 7.84
N THR A 155 4.79 7.80 8.97
CA THR A 155 3.35 7.99 9.14
C THR A 155 2.90 9.06 8.14
N TYR A 156 2.40 8.62 6.98
CA TYR A 156 1.72 9.45 6.00
C TYR A 156 0.37 9.83 6.57
N ASN A 157 0.36 10.75 7.53
CA ASN A 157 -0.86 11.35 8.02
C ASN A 157 -1.59 11.94 6.82
N GLN A 158 -2.62 11.21 6.40
CA GLN A 158 -3.67 11.53 5.45
C GLN A 158 -3.65 12.98 4.94
N VAL A 159 -2.90 13.24 3.87
CA VAL A 159 -3.24 14.33 2.93
C VAL A 159 -4.49 13.95 2.10
N MET A 160 -5.07 12.77 2.35
CA MET A 160 -6.42 12.42 1.90
C MET A 160 -7.53 13.19 2.66
N CYS A 161 -7.18 13.93 3.73
CA CYS A 161 -8.09 14.73 4.53
C CYS A 161 -7.42 16.05 4.99
N ASN A 162 -7.35 17.07 4.13
CA ASN A 162 -7.45 18.45 4.63
C ASN A 162 -7.87 19.43 3.52
N ASN A 163 -9.02 20.06 3.80
CA ASN A 163 -9.82 21.06 3.08
C ASN A 163 -10.45 20.68 1.73
#